data_AF-A0A1L3SXP1-F1
#
_entry.id   AF-A0A1L3SXP1-F1
#
_cell.length_a   1.000
_cell.length_b   1.000
_cell.length_c   1.000
_cell.angle_alpha   90.00
_cell.angle_beta   90.00
_cell.angle_gamma   90.00
#
_symmetry.space_group_name_H-M   'P 1'
#
loop_
_entity.id
_entity.type
_entity.pdbx_description
1 polymer ?
#
loop_
_entity_poly.entity_id
_entity_poly.type
_entity_poly.pdbx_seq_one_letter_code
_entity_poly.pdbx_strand_id
1 'polypeptide(L)'
;MTTETKGYTISGVAGRIRDLESKTNGAYYVGLCWLAMARDSGKGAKKRLEDKVFGVEKGVKVTSTFRNAWRIADKAFAEGFHKGHREKVATMGLDDALKFAMDSLEAHKTALGVTSMGQYEEFCKYASKEDMPAPTPEETTEQPVTTEEPEAKEEATDKTGSERSPLEHFEAVMLTLSPEELIEAAKMLNARIADMQQTEEIRKAA
;
A
#
# COMPACT_ATOMS: atom_id res chain seq x y z
N MET A 1 29.40 -20.03 18.42
CA MET A 1 27.92 -20.02 18.33
C MET A 1 27.53 -18.98 17.31
N THR A 2 27.27 -19.39 16.07
CA THR A 2 26.71 -18.52 15.03
C THR A 2 25.26 -18.26 15.38
N THR A 3 24.93 -17.04 15.77
CA THR A 3 23.55 -16.60 15.94
C THR A 3 22.84 -16.74 14.60
N GLU A 4 22.05 -17.80 14.44
CA GLU A 4 21.06 -17.88 13.37
C GLU A 4 20.21 -16.62 13.44
N THR A 5 20.32 -15.79 12.42
CA THR A 5 19.43 -14.64 12.26
C THR A 5 18.02 -15.18 12.04
N LYS A 6 17.23 -15.28 13.10
CA LYS A 6 15.82 -15.75 13.14
C LYS A 6 14.82 -14.91 12.33
N GLY A 7 15.27 -13.99 11.49
CA GLY A 7 14.41 -13.10 10.70
C GLY A 7 14.77 -13.09 9.22
N TYR A 8 14.00 -12.34 8.44
CA TYR A 8 14.21 -12.23 7.00
C TYR A 8 15.63 -11.75 6.64
N THR A 9 16.07 -12.11 5.45
CA THR A 9 17.39 -11.73 4.93
C THR A 9 17.25 -10.78 3.75
N ILE A 10 18.27 -9.95 3.53
CA ILE A 10 18.34 -9.08 2.35
C ILE A 10 18.30 -9.90 1.04
N SER A 11 18.83 -11.14 1.04
CA SER A 11 18.74 -12.05 -0.10
C SER A 11 17.30 -12.51 -0.36
N GLY A 12 16.52 -12.75 0.71
CA GLY A 12 15.09 -13.05 0.60
C GLY A 12 14.29 -11.88 0.03
N VAL A 13 14.55 -10.66 0.51
CA VAL A 13 13.97 -9.43 -0.05
C VAL A 13 14.31 -9.28 -1.54
N ALA A 14 15.57 -9.48 -1.92
CA ALA A 14 16.00 -9.42 -3.31
C ALA A 14 15.33 -10.47 -4.20
N GLY A 15 15.11 -11.69 -3.69
CA GLY A 15 14.35 -12.73 -4.38
C GLY A 15 12.92 -12.28 -4.71
N ARG A 16 12.20 -11.75 -3.72
CA ARG A 16 10.84 -11.22 -3.91
C ARG A 16 10.79 -10.08 -4.92
N ILE A 17 11.81 -9.22 -4.93
CA ILE A 17 11.90 -8.14 -5.91
C ILE A 17 12.06 -8.67 -7.34
N ARG A 18 12.88 -9.71 -7.54
CA ARG A 18 13.02 -10.34 -8.87
C ARG A 18 11.72 -10.98 -9.34
N ASP A 19 10.93 -11.55 -8.43
CA ASP A 19 9.63 -12.16 -8.75
C ASP A 19 8.55 -11.12 -9.12
N LEU A 20 8.74 -9.85 -8.78
CA LEU A 20 7.75 -8.77 -8.95
C LEU A 20 7.71 -8.13 -10.32
N GLU A 21 8.66 -8.38 -11.22
CA GLU A 21 8.64 -7.77 -12.56
C GLU A 21 7.40 -8.19 -13.39
N SER A 22 6.56 -9.09 -12.86
CA SER A 22 5.26 -9.49 -13.39
C SER A 22 4.02 -8.93 -12.65
N LYS A 23 4.17 -8.20 -11.52
CA LYS A 23 3.05 -7.78 -10.64
C LYS A 23 3.06 -6.28 -10.34
N THR A 24 2.00 -5.60 -10.77
CA THR A 24 1.77 -4.14 -10.71
C THR A 24 1.33 -3.61 -9.33
N ASN A 25 1.92 -4.06 -8.22
CA ASN A 25 1.59 -3.48 -6.90
C ASN A 25 2.75 -2.62 -6.36
N GLY A 26 2.69 -1.31 -6.62
CA GLY A 26 3.69 -0.34 -6.15
C GLY A 26 3.88 -0.33 -4.63
N ALA A 27 2.83 -0.58 -3.85
CA ALA A 27 2.90 -0.65 -2.38
C ALA A 27 3.78 -1.82 -1.92
N TYR A 28 3.65 -2.97 -2.59
CA TYR A 28 4.43 -4.16 -2.28
C TYR A 28 5.93 -3.92 -2.53
N TYR A 29 6.25 -3.20 -3.62
CA TYR A 29 7.64 -2.86 -3.96
C TYR A 29 8.25 -1.88 -2.94
N VAL A 30 7.49 -0.88 -2.50
CA VAL A 30 7.89 0.07 -1.46
C VAL A 30 8.11 -0.65 -0.12
N GLY A 31 7.22 -1.58 0.25
CA GLY A 31 7.37 -2.39 1.46
C GLY A 31 8.66 -3.20 1.49
N LEU A 32 9.04 -3.84 0.38
CA LEU A 32 10.32 -4.54 0.26
C LEU A 32 11.53 -3.60 0.39
N CYS A 33 11.43 -2.37 -0.13
CA CYS A 33 12.48 -1.37 0.03
C CYS A 33 12.62 -0.96 1.51
N TRP A 34 11.52 -0.75 2.24
CA TRP A 34 11.57 -0.49 3.68
C TRP A 34 12.20 -1.63 4.47
N LEU A 35 11.90 -2.88 4.14
CA LEU A 35 12.56 -4.03 4.77
C LEU A 35 14.06 -4.05 4.48
N ALA A 36 14.48 -3.77 3.24
CA ALA A 36 15.91 -3.67 2.92
C ALA A 36 16.61 -2.55 3.71
N MET A 37 15.99 -1.37 3.82
CA MET A 37 16.50 -0.24 4.60
C MET A 37 16.58 -0.56 6.10
N ALA A 38 15.58 -1.26 6.64
CA ALA A 38 15.54 -1.66 8.04
C ALA A 38 16.59 -2.71 8.37
N ARG A 39 16.85 -3.65 7.45
CA ARG A 39 17.82 -4.73 7.65
C ARG A 39 19.25 -4.25 7.57
N ASP A 40 19.51 -3.30 6.69
CA ASP A 40 20.85 -2.88 6.30
C ASP A 40 21.00 -1.38 6.57
N SER A 41 20.74 -0.95 7.80
CA SER A 41 20.69 0.47 8.21
C SER A 41 22.04 1.17 8.01
N GLY A 42 22.27 1.73 6.82
CA GLY A 42 23.47 2.50 6.50
C GLY A 42 23.56 2.93 5.03
N LYS A 43 24.58 3.74 4.71
CA LYS A 43 24.86 4.34 3.38
C LYS A 43 25.08 3.33 2.22
N GLY A 44 24.78 2.04 2.40
CA GLY A 44 24.98 0.98 1.41
C GLY A 44 23.79 0.05 1.20
N ALA A 45 22.65 0.25 1.90
CA ALA A 45 21.46 -0.61 1.77
C ALA A 45 20.98 -0.72 0.31
N LYS A 46 20.88 0.45 -0.34
CA LYS A 46 20.46 0.58 -1.74
C LYS A 46 21.34 -0.24 -2.66
N LYS A 47 22.66 0.02 -2.61
CA LYS A 47 23.63 -0.64 -3.48
C LYS A 47 23.67 -2.15 -3.25
N ARG A 48 23.65 -2.60 -1.99
CA ARG A 48 23.62 -4.04 -1.66
C ARG A 48 22.36 -4.73 -2.17
N LEU A 49 21.21 -4.04 -2.12
CA LEU A 49 19.98 -4.55 -2.69
C LEU A 49 20.05 -4.59 -4.21
N GLU A 50 20.50 -3.50 -4.85
CA GLU A 50 20.71 -3.42 -6.31
C GLU A 50 21.61 -4.56 -6.82
N ASP A 51 22.77 -4.74 -6.18
CA ASP A 51 23.74 -5.79 -6.48
C ASP A 51 23.11 -7.20 -6.37
N LYS A 52 22.16 -7.41 -5.45
CA LYS A 52 21.47 -8.70 -5.24
C LYS A 52 20.27 -8.94 -6.16
N VAL A 53 19.64 -7.86 -6.62
CA VAL A 53 18.46 -7.91 -7.49
C VAL A 53 18.91 -8.00 -8.94
N PHE A 54 19.81 -7.11 -9.37
CA PHE A 54 20.18 -6.94 -10.77
C PHE A 54 21.55 -7.57 -11.10
N GLY A 55 22.39 -7.81 -10.10
CA GLY A 55 23.75 -8.30 -10.28
C GLY A 55 24.79 -7.17 -10.24
N VAL A 56 26.07 -7.56 -10.21
CA VAL A 56 27.21 -6.65 -10.01
C VAL A 56 27.95 -6.34 -11.33
N GLU A 57 27.47 -6.88 -12.45
CA GLU A 57 28.14 -6.73 -13.74
C GLU A 57 28.05 -5.31 -14.28
N LYS A 58 29.16 -4.82 -14.85
CA LYS A 58 29.20 -3.51 -15.50
C LYS A 58 28.21 -3.48 -16.66
N GLY A 59 27.23 -2.56 -16.60
CA GLY A 59 26.25 -2.34 -17.66
C GLY A 59 24.83 -2.80 -17.31
N VAL A 60 24.65 -3.51 -16.19
CA VAL A 60 23.33 -3.83 -15.66
C VAL A 60 22.61 -2.55 -15.26
N LYS A 61 21.45 -2.29 -15.88
CA LYS A 61 20.63 -1.11 -15.61
C LYS A 61 19.56 -1.43 -14.57
N VAL A 62 19.61 -0.70 -13.45
CA VAL A 62 18.53 -0.68 -12.46
C VAL A 62 17.25 -0.16 -13.10
N THR A 63 16.14 -0.87 -12.90
CA THR A 63 14.86 -0.50 -13.51
C THR A 63 14.34 0.85 -13.00
N SER A 64 13.56 1.55 -13.81
CA SER A 64 12.86 2.77 -13.39
C SER A 64 11.92 2.50 -12.21
N THR A 65 11.24 1.35 -12.22
CA THR A 65 10.34 0.90 -11.14
C THR A 65 11.06 0.79 -9.81
N PHE A 66 12.21 0.11 -9.77
CA PHE A 66 13.01 0.02 -8.55
C PHE A 66 13.47 1.39 -8.06
N ARG A 67 13.96 2.25 -8.98
CA ARG A 67 14.40 3.61 -8.62
C ARG A 67 13.26 4.44 -8.03
N ASN A 68 12.06 4.34 -8.58
CA ASN A 68 10.89 5.06 -8.06
C ASN A 68 10.46 4.52 -6.69
N ALA A 69 10.34 3.20 -6.55
CA ALA A 69 9.98 2.57 -5.28
C ALA A 69 10.98 2.91 -4.17
N TRP A 70 12.29 2.86 -4.47
CA TRP A 70 13.32 3.24 -3.51
C TRP A 70 13.20 4.71 -3.08
N ARG A 71 12.96 5.62 -4.03
CA ARG A 71 12.80 7.06 -3.74
C ARG A 71 11.62 7.32 -2.81
N ILE A 72 10.49 6.68 -3.06
CA ILE A 72 9.28 6.78 -2.22
C ILE A 72 9.57 6.21 -0.83
N ALA A 73 10.17 5.00 -0.78
CA ALA A 73 10.54 4.34 0.44
C ALA A 73 11.45 5.22 1.31
N ASP A 74 12.50 5.81 0.73
CA ASP A 74 13.51 6.62 1.43
C ASP A 74 12.90 7.85 2.10
N LYS A 75 12.02 8.56 1.38
CA LYS A 75 11.33 9.74 1.91
C LYS A 75 10.38 9.41 3.05
N ALA A 76 9.61 8.34 2.91
CA ALA A 76 8.62 7.96 3.91
C ALA A 76 9.18 7.05 5.02
N PHE A 77 10.46 6.66 4.98
CA PHE A 77 11.01 5.66 5.89
C PHE A 77 11.04 6.11 7.35
N ALA A 78 11.35 7.38 7.60
CA ALA A 78 11.42 7.92 8.96
C ALA A 78 10.05 7.98 9.63
N GLU A 79 9.04 8.44 8.89
CA GLU A 79 7.69 8.70 9.39
C GLU A 79 6.80 7.45 9.31
N GLY A 80 6.71 6.82 8.14
CA GLY A 80 5.88 5.62 7.91
C GLY A 80 6.48 4.32 8.45
N PHE A 81 7.78 4.28 8.73
CA PHE A 81 8.47 3.08 9.22
C PHE A 81 9.47 3.38 10.32
N HIS A 82 9.00 3.97 11.42
CA HIS A 82 9.82 4.44 12.54
C HIS A 82 10.62 3.33 13.25
N LYS A 83 11.53 3.71 14.16
CA LYS A 83 12.49 2.80 14.81
C LYS A 83 11.86 1.55 15.44
N GLY A 84 10.74 1.69 16.14
CA GLY A 84 10.03 0.55 16.75
C GLY A 84 9.52 -0.46 15.72
N HIS A 85 9.04 0.00 14.56
CA HIS A 85 8.66 -0.89 13.45
C HIS A 85 9.86 -1.66 12.91
N ARG A 86 11.01 -1.00 12.75
CA ARG A 86 12.25 -1.60 12.25
C ARG A 86 12.77 -2.70 13.17
N GLU A 87 12.76 -2.45 14.47
CA GLU A 87 13.16 -3.42 15.49
C GLU A 87 12.21 -4.62 15.50
N LYS A 88 10.91 -4.37 15.38
CA LYS A 88 9.87 -5.41 15.33
C LYS A 88 10.03 -6.35 14.12
N VAL A 89 10.27 -5.81 12.92
CA VAL A 89 10.40 -6.65 11.73
C VAL A 89 11.72 -7.42 11.67
N ALA A 90 12.77 -6.98 12.36
CA ALA A 90 14.09 -7.61 12.30
C ALA A 90 14.10 -9.09 12.71
N THR A 91 13.11 -9.53 13.50
CA THR A 91 12.93 -10.90 13.98
C THR A 91 11.80 -11.66 13.28
N MET A 92 11.10 -11.04 12.31
CA MET A 92 9.98 -11.66 11.60
C MET A 92 10.44 -12.46 10.37
N GLY A 93 9.67 -13.47 9.99
CA GLY A 93 9.78 -14.11 8.69
C GLY A 93 9.49 -13.11 7.56
N LEU A 94 9.97 -13.38 6.35
CA LEU A 94 9.87 -12.42 5.22
C LEU A 94 8.43 -12.03 4.90
N ASP A 95 7.51 -13.00 4.88
CA ASP A 95 6.12 -12.76 4.48
C ASP A 95 5.38 -11.95 5.56
N ASP A 96 5.60 -12.25 6.84
CA ASP A 96 5.04 -11.48 7.95
C ASP A 96 5.62 -10.07 8.03
N ALA A 97 6.94 -9.95 7.85
CA ALA A 97 7.61 -8.65 7.82
C ALA A 97 7.08 -7.78 6.68
N LEU A 98 6.82 -8.39 5.51
CA LEU A 98 6.30 -7.69 4.35
C LEU A 98 4.85 -7.28 4.54
N LYS A 99 3.99 -8.17 5.07
CA LYS A 99 2.62 -7.83 5.46
C LYS A 99 2.63 -6.64 6.43
N PHE A 100 3.46 -6.70 7.47
CA PHE A 100 3.59 -5.62 8.44
C PHE A 100 4.07 -4.30 7.81
N ALA A 101 5.01 -4.35 6.87
CA ALA A 101 5.49 -3.17 6.15
C ALA A 101 4.39 -2.57 5.25
N MET A 102 3.58 -3.40 4.59
CA MET A 102 2.44 -2.96 3.79
C MET A 102 1.34 -2.34 4.66
N ASP A 103 1.00 -2.97 5.79
CA ASP A 103 0.01 -2.43 6.72
C ASP A 103 0.48 -1.08 7.29
N SER A 104 1.78 -0.94 7.58
CA SER A 104 2.38 0.32 8.02
C SER A 104 2.33 1.39 6.93
N LEU A 105 2.53 1.01 5.67
CA LEU A 105 2.47 1.92 4.53
C LEU A 105 1.05 2.43 4.33
N GLU A 106 0.05 1.55 4.44
CA GLU A 106 -1.35 1.92 4.33
C GLU A 106 -1.77 2.84 5.48
N ALA A 107 -1.38 2.53 6.72
CA ALA A 107 -1.62 3.41 7.86
C ALA A 107 -0.99 4.80 7.66
N HIS A 108 0.22 4.86 7.09
CA HIS A 108 0.88 6.12 6.78
C HIS A 108 0.14 6.91 5.68
N LYS A 109 -0.32 6.24 4.61
CA LYS A 109 -1.17 6.87 3.59
C LYS A 109 -2.44 7.47 4.18
N THR A 110 -3.13 6.70 5.02
CA THR A 110 -4.33 7.16 5.73
C THR A 110 -4.03 8.38 6.60
N ALA A 111 -2.92 8.37 7.35
CA ALA A 111 -2.52 9.51 8.19
C ALA A 111 -2.24 10.78 7.38
N LEU A 112 -1.76 10.66 6.13
CA LEU A 112 -1.53 11.78 5.23
C LEU A 112 -2.81 12.26 4.51
N GLY A 113 -3.90 11.49 4.57
CA GLY A 113 -5.14 11.73 3.85
C GLY A 113 -5.07 11.32 2.38
N VAL A 114 -4.24 10.32 2.05
CA VAL A 114 -3.98 9.87 0.69
C VAL A 114 -4.68 8.53 0.44
N THR A 115 -5.52 8.45 -0.60
CA THR A 115 -6.36 7.27 -0.86
C THR A 115 -5.75 6.30 -1.88
N SER A 116 -4.84 6.77 -2.74
CA SER A 116 -4.21 5.93 -3.76
C SER A 116 -2.67 5.93 -3.69
N MET A 117 -2.04 4.88 -4.21
CA MET A 117 -0.58 4.87 -4.34
C MET A 117 -0.10 6.00 -5.26
N GLY A 118 -0.82 6.34 -6.34
CA GLY A 118 -0.44 7.43 -7.24
C GLY A 118 -0.36 8.79 -6.55
N GLN A 119 -1.37 9.13 -5.74
CA GLN A 119 -1.35 10.33 -4.89
C GLN A 119 -0.20 10.28 -3.87
N TYR A 120 0.12 9.10 -3.36
CA TYR A 120 1.22 8.92 -2.41
C TYR A 120 2.58 9.10 -3.08
N GLU A 121 2.74 8.64 -4.33
CA GLU A 121 3.95 8.88 -5.12
C GLU A 121 4.15 10.37 -5.40
N GLU A 122 3.06 11.09 -5.70
CA GLU A 122 3.02 12.53 -5.94
C GLU A 122 3.36 13.31 -4.67
N PHE A 123 2.73 12.99 -3.54
CA PHE A 123 3.08 13.54 -2.23
C PHE A 123 4.58 13.37 -1.96
N CYS A 124 5.10 12.16 -2.21
CA CYS A 124 6.52 11.87 -2.05
C CYS A 124 7.41 12.58 -3.08
N LYS A 125 6.93 13.36 -4.06
CA LYS A 125 7.81 14.21 -4.90
C LYS A 125 8.21 15.48 -4.17
N TYR A 126 7.35 16.01 -3.31
CA TYR A 126 7.56 17.26 -2.58
C TYR A 126 8.33 17.03 -1.27
N ALA A 127 8.82 18.11 -0.65
CA ALA A 127 9.58 18.06 0.60
C ALA A 127 8.67 18.11 1.84
N SER A 128 7.50 18.72 1.71
CA SER A 128 6.46 18.77 2.74
C SER A 128 5.06 18.81 2.09
N LYS A 129 4.01 18.61 2.91
CA LYS A 129 2.61 18.77 2.50
C LYS A 129 2.27 20.21 2.09
N GLU A 130 3.00 21.20 2.61
CA GLU A 130 2.81 22.63 2.36
C GLU A 130 3.39 23.05 1.00
N ASP A 131 4.37 22.31 0.50
CA ASP A 131 4.96 22.51 -0.83
C ASP A 131 4.16 21.83 -1.96
N MET A 132 3.12 21.08 -1.59
CA MET A 132 2.22 20.50 -2.59
C MET A 132 1.33 21.61 -3.16
N PRO A 133 1.14 21.66 -4.49
CA PRO A 133 0.08 22.48 -5.06
C PRO A 133 -1.23 22.07 -4.38
N ALA A 134 -1.98 23.07 -3.87
CA ALA A 134 -3.28 22.82 -3.27
C ALA A 134 -4.11 22.00 -4.25
N PRO A 135 -4.85 20.98 -3.80
CA PRO A 135 -5.66 20.16 -4.69
C PRO A 135 -6.65 21.08 -5.41
N THR A 136 -6.37 21.38 -6.67
CA THR A 136 -7.29 22.12 -7.53
C THR A 136 -8.50 21.21 -7.75
N PRO A 137 -9.74 21.73 -7.68
CA PRO A 137 -10.97 20.93 -7.79
C PRO A 137 -11.11 20.11 -9.09
N GLU A 138 -10.20 20.26 -10.05
CA GLU A 138 -10.28 19.64 -11.38
C GLU A 138 -9.56 18.29 -11.52
N GLU A 139 -8.77 17.81 -10.54
CA GLU A 139 -8.13 16.48 -10.61
C GLU A 139 -9.01 15.32 -10.05
N THR A 140 -10.34 15.48 -10.07
CA THR A 140 -11.29 14.38 -9.79
C THR A 140 -12.04 13.92 -11.05
N THR A 141 -11.48 14.14 -12.24
CA THR A 141 -12.10 13.66 -13.47
C THR A 141 -11.09 13.17 -14.50
N GLU A 142 -11.34 11.92 -14.92
CA GLU A 142 -10.92 11.28 -16.16
C GLU A 142 -9.49 10.72 -16.27
N GLN A 143 -9.38 9.39 -16.05
CA GLN A 143 -8.83 8.53 -17.11
C GLN A 143 -9.72 7.30 -17.33
N PRO A 144 -9.81 6.82 -18.58
CA PRO A 144 -10.95 6.06 -19.09
C PRO A 144 -10.83 4.58 -18.76
N VAL A 145 -11.95 4.00 -18.30
CA VAL A 145 -12.12 2.55 -18.25
C VAL A 145 -12.52 2.10 -19.64
N THR A 146 -11.55 1.66 -20.45
CA THR A 146 -11.83 0.81 -21.60
C THR A 146 -12.16 -0.60 -21.09
N THR A 147 -13.45 -0.91 -21.05
CA THR A 147 -13.92 -2.30 -21.08
C THR A 147 -14.94 -2.39 -22.21
N GLU A 148 -14.62 -3.19 -23.23
CA GLU A 148 -15.54 -3.63 -24.26
C GLU A 148 -16.66 -4.50 -23.64
N GLU A 149 -17.90 -4.09 -23.93
CA GLU A 149 -19.14 -4.86 -24.24
C GLU A 149 -19.76 -5.88 -23.26
N PRO A 150 -21.08 -6.17 -23.36
CA PRO A 150 -22.03 -5.82 -24.43
C PRO A 150 -23.30 -5.05 -24.01
N GLU A 151 -23.98 -4.58 -25.06
CA GLU A 151 -25.28 -3.91 -25.14
C GLU A 151 -26.40 -4.53 -24.28
N ALA A 152 -27.22 -3.66 -23.68
CA ALA A 152 -28.67 -3.75 -23.79
C ALA A 152 -29.30 -2.36 -23.56
N LYS A 153 -30.12 -1.94 -24.53
CA LYS A 153 -31.06 -0.80 -24.50
C LYS A 153 -31.96 -0.93 -23.24
N GLU A 154 -32.42 0.14 -22.60
CA GLU A 154 -33.43 1.05 -23.14
C GLU A 154 -33.64 2.27 -22.20
N GLU A 155 -33.94 3.39 -22.85
CA GLU A 155 -34.79 4.52 -22.42
C GLU A 155 -34.40 5.51 -21.30
N ALA A 156 -34.45 6.77 -21.73
CA ALA A 156 -34.21 7.99 -20.98
C ALA A 156 -35.43 8.38 -20.13
N THR A 157 -35.18 8.96 -18.95
CA THR A 157 -35.93 10.12 -18.47
C THR A 157 -35.12 10.93 -17.47
N ASP A 158 -35.34 12.23 -17.53
CA ASP A 158 -34.52 13.32 -17.07
C ASP A 158 -34.98 13.81 -15.68
N LYS A 159 -34.00 14.32 -14.91
CA LYS A 159 -34.05 15.24 -13.75
C LYS A 159 -34.22 14.74 -12.30
N THR A 160 -33.24 15.22 -11.53
CA THR A 160 -33.25 15.70 -10.12
C THR A 160 -33.12 14.70 -8.97
N GLY A 161 -31.88 14.60 -8.48
CA GLY A 161 -31.53 14.05 -7.16
C GLY A 161 -30.15 13.43 -7.22
N SER A 162 -29.12 14.12 -6.74
CA SER A 162 -27.79 13.52 -6.57
C SER A 162 -27.88 12.47 -5.45
N GLU A 163 -28.27 11.25 -5.81
CA GLU A 163 -28.17 10.09 -4.94
C GLU A 163 -26.69 9.76 -4.82
N ARG A 164 -26.08 10.18 -3.71
CA ARG A 164 -24.78 9.63 -3.28
C ARG A 164 -24.90 8.11 -3.28
N SER A 165 -23.90 7.43 -3.82
CA SER A 165 -23.85 5.97 -3.76
C SER A 165 -23.96 5.52 -2.29
N PRO A 166 -24.49 4.32 -2.01
CA PRO A 166 -24.59 3.81 -0.64
C PRO A 166 -23.26 3.83 0.12
N LEU A 167 -22.14 3.66 -0.60
CA LEU A 167 -20.79 3.75 -0.06
C LEU A 167 -20.39 5.19 0.30
N GLU A 168 -20.66 6.17 -0.54
CA GLU A 168 -20.39 7.58 -0.23
C GLU A 168 -21.27 8.10 0.90
N HIS A 169 -22.53 7.64 0.97
CA HIS A 169 -23.40 7.93 2.09
C HIS A 169 -22.86 7.33 3.39
N PHE A 170 -22.42 6.07 3.34
CA PHE A 170 -21.81 5.39 4.47
C PHE A 170 -20.53 6.10 4.95
N GLU A 171 -19.65 6.50 4.03
CA GLU A 171 -18.42 7.24 4.36
C GLU A 171 -18.72 8.59 5.02
N ALA A 172 -19.70 9.33 4.48
CA ALA A 172 -20.14 10.59 5.07
C ALA A 172 -20.69 10.41 6.49
N VAL A 173 -21.44 9.33 6.76
CA VAL A 173 -21.95 9.01 8.10
C VAL A 173 -20.80 8.67 9.06
N MET A 174 -19.83 7.85 8.63
CA MET A 174 -18.69 7.47 9.47
C MET A 174 -17.85 8.67 9.91
N LEU A 175 -17.70 9.69 9.06
CA LEU A 175 -16.97 10.92 9.39
C LEU A 175 -17.67 11.80 10.45
N THR A 176 -18.95 11.56 10.72
CA THR A 176 -19.72 12.32 11.73
C THR A 176 -19.76 11.65 13.10
N LEU A 177 -19.27 10.41 13.21
CA LEU A 177 -19.28 9.65 14.45
C LEU A 177 -18.14 10.06 15.39
N SER A 178 -18.39 10.00 16.69
CA SER A 178 -17.36 10.11 17.71
C SER A 178 -16.39 8.92 17.68
N PRO A 179 -15.18 9.04 18.27
CA PRO A 179 -14.24 7.93 18.35
C PRO A 179 -14.81 6.66 19.00
N GLU A 180 -15.63 6.80 20.04
CA GLU A 180 -16.30 5.68 20.71
C GLU A 180 -17.31 4.98 19.80
N GLU A 181 -18.12 5.75 19.07
CA GLU A 181 -19.10 5.23 18.11
C GLU A 181 -18.41 4.57 16.89
N LEU A 182 -17.27 5.11 16.45
CA LEU A 182 -16.44 4.48 15.40
C LEU A 182 -15.90 3.12 15.83
N ILE A 183 -15.47 2.99 17.09
CA ILE A 183 -15.01 1.71 17.64
C ILE A 183 -16.17 0.70 17.70
N GLU A 184 -17.37 1.15 18.04
CA GLU A 184 -18.56 0.29 18.07
C GLU A 184 -19.00 -0.13 16.65
N ALA A 185 -19.02 0.80 15.69
CA ALA A 185 -19.27 0.51 14.28
C ALA A 185 -18.27 -0.51 13.71
N ALA A 186 -16.98 -0.37 14.05
CA ALA A 186 -15.95 -1.32 13.65
C ALA A 186 -16.18 -2.73 14.22
N LYS A 187 -16.64 -2.84 15.49
CA LYS A 187 -17.00 -4.14 16.08
C LYS A 187 -18.18 -4.78 15.37
N MET A 188 -19.20 -4.01 15.00
CA MET A 188 -20.37 -4.50 14.27
C MET A 188 -20.00 -5.00 12.87
N LEU A 189 -19.18 -4.25 12.13
CA LEU A 189 -18.70 -4.65 10.81
C LEU A 189 -17.88 -5.94 10.87
N ASN A 190 -16.96 -6.06 11.82
CA ASN A 190 -16.17 -7.27 12.02
C ASN A 190 -17.03 -8.49 12.34
N ALA A 191 -18.06 -8.32 13.19
CA ALA A 191 -19.02 -9.38 13.48
C ALA A 191 -19.80 -9.82 12.24
N ARG A 192 -20.23 -8.87 11.41
CA ARG A 192 -20.96 -9.17 10.16
C ARG A 192 -20.09 -9.90 9.13
N ILE A 193 -18.82 -9.51 9.00
CA ILE A 193 -17.87 -10.18 8.11
C ILE A 193 -17.65 -11.64 8.55
N ALA A 194 -17.50 -11.87 9.86
CA ALA A 194 -17.36 -13.22 10.39
C ALA A 194 -18.60 -14.10 10.14
N ASP A 195 -19.80 -13.55 10.31
CA ASP A 195 -21.07 -14.23 10.04
C ASP A 195 -21.23 -14.60 8.54
N MET A 196 -20.85 -13.69 7.64
CA MET A 196 -20.84 -13.97 6.20
C MET A 196 -19.84 -15.08 5.83
N GLN A 197 -18.66 -15.08 6.42
CA GLN A 197 -17.65 -16.12 6.20
C GLN A 197 -18.13 -17.50 6.67
N GLN A 198 -18.72 -17.58 7.86
CA GLN A 198 -19.32 -18.82 8.35
C GLN A 198 -20.46 -19.31 7.45
N THR A 199 -21.30 -18.38 6.96
CA THR A 199 -22.39 -18.72 6.04
C THR A 199 -21.87 -19.26 4.70
N GLU A 200 -20.78 -18.72 4.17
CA GLU A 200 -20.15 -19.25 2.97
C GLU A 200 -19.50 -20.63 3.19
N GLU A 201 -18.87 -20.86 4.34
CA GLU A 201 -18.29 -22.16 4.67
C GLU A 201 -19.37 -23.25 4.77
N ILE A 202 -20.51 -22.93 5.39
CA ILE A 202 -21.66 -23.84 5.46
C ILE A 202 -22.22 -24.14 4.05
N ARG A 203 -22.29 -23.14 3.16
CA ARG A 203 -22.74 -23.34 1.76
C ARG A 203 -21.77 -24.18 0.93
N LYS A 204 -20.47 -24.11 1.21
CA LYS A 204 -19.46 -24.94 0.51
C LYS A 204 -19.40 -26.38 1.01
N ALA A 205 -19.90 -26.63 2.22
CA ALA A 205 -19.93 -27.94 2.85
C ALA A 205 -21.24 -28.73 2.63
N ALA A 206 -22.26 -28.10 2.06
CA ALA A 206 -23.55 -28.69 1.67
C ALA A 206 -23.59 -29.03 0.18
#